data_AF-A0A7D4UZZ5-F1
#
_entry.id   AF-A0A7D4UZZ5-F1
#
_cell.length_a   1.000
_cell.length_b   1.000
_cell.length_c   1.000
_cell.angle_alpha   90.00
_cell.angle_beta   90.00
_cell.angle_gamma   90.00
#
_symmetry.space_group_name_H-M   'P 1'
#
loop_
_entity.id
_entity.type
_entity.pdbx_description
1 polymer ?
#
loop_
_entity_poly.entity_id
_entity_poly.type
_entity_poly.pdbx_seq_one_letter_code
_entity_poly.pdbx_strand_id
1 'polypeptide(L)'
;GFEWSGEVRYASKYFDQLFDWAVELIKAGKAYVDDLTPEQAKEYRGSLTEPGKNSPFRDRSVEENLDWFNRMRAGEFPDGARVLRAKIDMASPNMNLRDPIMYRIRHAHHHQTGDKWCIYPNYDFTHGQSDAIEGITHSICTLEFESHRPLYEWFLDSLPVPEHPRQYEFSR
;
A
#
# COMPACT_ATOMS: atom_id res chain seq x y z
N GLY A 1 -15.86 -19.54 -21.58
CA GLY A 1 -15.80 -20.96 -21.18
C GLY A 1 -14.49 -21.22 -20.48
N PHE A 2 -14.30 -20.55 -19.34
CA PHE A 2 -13.16 -20.75 -18.46
C PHE A 2 -13.71 -21.11 -17.09
N GLU A 3 -12.92 -21.87 -16.33
CA GLU A 3 -13.19 -22.23 -14.93
C GLU A 3 -11.99 -21.79 -14.11
N TRP A 4 -12.23 -21.07 -13.02
CA TRP A 4 -11.17 -20.66 -12.10
C TRP A 4 -10.88 -21.79 -11.11
N SER A 5 -9.66 -21.79 -10.56
CA SER A 5 -9.25 -22.78 -9.56
C SER A 5 -9.89 -22.46 -8.20
N GLY A 6 -10.63 -23.43 -7.66
CA GLY A 6 -11.22 -23.35 -6.32
C GLY A 6 -12.26 -22.24 -6.16
N GLU A 7 -12.31 -21.65 -4.96
CA GLU A 7 -13.28 -20.62 -4.61
C GLU A 7 -12.92 -19.25 -5.18
N VAL A 8 -13.94 -18.44 -5.49
CA VAL A 8 -13.75 -17.04 -5.87
C VAL A 8 -12.99 -16.30 -4.77
N ARG A 9 -11.97 -15.56 -5.19
CA ARG A 9 -11.13 -14.74 -4.32
C ARG A 9 -11.56 -13.29 -4.35
N TYR A 10 -11.40 -12.65 -3.19
CA TYR A 10 -11.60 -11.21 -3.03
C TYR A 10 -10.44 -10.72 -2.19
N ALA A 11 -9.77 -9.64 -2.61
CA ALA A 11 -8.69 -9.04 -1.83
C ALA A 11 -9.14 -8.64 -0.41
N SER A 12 -10.42 -8.35 -0.22
CA SER A 12 -11.01 -8.07 1.09
C SER A 12 -10.97 -9.24 2.07
N LYS A 13 -10.82 -10.49 1.60
CA LYS A 13 -10.52 -11.65 2.46
C LYS A 13 -9.16 -11.51 3.15
N TYR A 14 -8.27 -10.67 2.62
CA TYR A 14 -6.90 -10.51 3.10
C TYR A 14 -6.69 -9.20 3.88
N PHE A 15 -7.74 -8.40 4.15
CA PHE A 15 -7.58 -7.12 4.87
C PHE A 15 -6.95 -7.27 6.26
N ASP A 16 -7.27 -8.33 7.01
CA ASP A 16 -6.62 -8.57 8.30
C ASP A 16 -5.10 -8.81 8.11
N GLN A 17 -4.70 -9.68 7.17
CA GLN A 17 -3.29 -9.95 6.88
C GLN A 17 -2.54 -8.73 6.32
N LEU A 18 -3.19 -7.94 5.47
CA LEU A 18 -2.63 -6.69 4.93
C LEU A 18 -2.41 -5.66 6.04
N PHE A 19 -3.29 -5.61 7.04
CA PHE A 19 -3.11 -4.74 8.20
C PHE A 19 -1.92 -5.18 9.05
N ASP A 20 -1.80 -6.48 9.30
CA ASP A 20 -0.66 -7.06 10.04
C ASP A 20 0.67 -6.78 9.33
N TRP A 21 0.74 -6.94 8.01
CA TRP A 21 1.93 -6.59 7.24
C TRP A 21 2.25 -5.10 7.21
N ALA A 22 1.23 -4.23 7.23
CA ALA A 22 1.46 -2.80 7.39
C ALA A 22 2.06 -2.47 8.76
N VAL A 23 1.60 -3.14 9.82
CA VAL A 23 2.18 -3.04 11.17
C VAL A 23 3.63 -3.53 11.19
N GLU A 24 3.96 -4.63 10.51
CA GLU A 24 5.35 -5.10 10.39
C GLU A 24 6.24 -4.09 9.66
N LEU A 25 5.77 -3.45 8.60
CA LEU A 25 6.51 -2.39 7.92
C LEU A 25 6.74 -1.17 8.83
N ILE A 26 5.75 -0.80 9.66
CA ILE A 26 5.91 0.27 10.64
C ILE A 26 6.99 -0.11 11.67
N LYS A 27 6.94 -1.33 12.23
CA LYS A 27 7.94 -1.83 13.20
C LYS A 27 9.35 -1.86 12.61
N ALA A 28 9.48 -2.17 11.33
CA ALA A 28 10.75 -2.16 10.61
C ALA A 28 11.23 -0.74 10.22
N GLY A 29 10.49 0.32 10.57
CA GLY A 29 10.79 1.69 10.17
C GLY A 29 10.58 1.97 8.68
N LYS A 30 9.93 1.05 7.95
CA LYS A 30 9.67 1.07 6.51
C LYS A 30 8.29 1.64 6.14
N ALA A 31 7.51 2.08 7.11
CA ALA A 31 6.26 2.80 6.90
C ALA A 31 6.02 3.85 7.98
N TYR A 32 5.24 4.88 7.68
CA TYR A 32 4.89 5.95 8.61
C TYR A 32 3.51 6.54 8.28
N VAL A 33 2.84 7.10 9.29
CA VAL A 33 1.61 7.85 9.12
C VAL A 33 1.95 9.28 8.73
N ASP A 34 1.33 9.77 7.67
CA ASP A 34 1.52 11.11 7.11
C ASP A 34 0.23 11.93 7.26
N ASP A 35 0.40 13.18 7.70
CA ASP A 35 -0.69 14.12 7.96
C ASP A 35 -0.72 15.25 6.93
N LEU A 36 0.15 15.20 5.91
CA LEU A 36 0.08 16.16 4.81
C LEU A 36 -1.29 16.11 4.14
N THR A 37 -1.85 17.29 3.85
CA THR A 37 -3.07 17.36 3.03
C THR A 37 -2.79 16.83 1.62
N PRO A 38 -3.81 16.44 0.84
CA PRO A 38 -3.61 16.00 -0.54
C PRO A 38 -2.83 17.02 -1.40
N GLU A 39 -3.04 18.31 -1.19
CA GLU A 39 -2.35 19.40 -1.88
C GLU A 39 -0.87 19.46 -1.48
N GLN A 40 -0.58 19.38 -0.18
CA GLN A 40 0.79 19.34 0.32
C GLN A 40 1.50 18.07 -0.14
N ALA A 41 0.85 16.90 -0.05
CA ALA A 41 1.42 15.64 -0.51
C ALA A 41 1.79 15.68 -2.00
N LYS A 42 1.01 16.39 -2.83
CA LYS A 42 1.35 16.63 -4.25
C LYS A 42 2.58 17.51 -4.40
N GLU A 43 2.69 18.60 -3.63
CA GLU A 43 3.87 19.48 -3.63
C GLU A 43 5.13 18.73 -3.16
N TYR A 44 5.02 17.93 -2.09
CA TYR A 44 6.14 17.18 -1.53
C TYR A 44 6.60 16.04 -2.44
N ARG A 45 5.72 15.50 -3.29
CA ARG A 45 6.07 14.42 -4.24
C ARG A 45 7.04 14.89 -5.33
N GLY A 46 7.13 16.19 -5.59
CA GLY A 46 7.91 16.73 -6.71
C GLY A 46 7.29 16.40 -8.06
N SER A 47 8.11 16.39 -9.11
CA SER A 47 7.69 16.16 -10.49
C SER A 47 8.58 15.13 -11.21
N LEU A 48 8.35 14.92 -12.51
CA LEU A 48 9.21 14.08 -13.34
C LEU A 48 10.63 14.66 -13.50
N THR A 49 10.80 15.97 -13.30
CA THR A 49 12.08 16.67 -13.45
C THR A 49 12.68 17.14 -12.13
N GLU A 50 11.88 17.20 -11.06
CA GLU A 50 12.30 17.66 -9.73
C GLU A 50 12.10 16.56 -8.68
N PRO A 51 13.11 16.29 -7.83
CA PRO A 51 12.99 15.30 -6.77
C PRO A 51 11.93 15.72 -5.75
N GLY A 52 11.33 14.74 -5.09
CA GLY A 52 10.45 15.00 -3.95
C GLY A 52 11.24 15.40 -2.70
N LYS A 53 10.51 15.88 -1.69
CA LYS A 53 11.04 16.20 -0.36
C LYS A 53 10.35 15.35 0.70
N ASN A 54 11.10 14.97 1.72
CA ASN A 54 10.56 14.20 2.84
C ASN A 54 9.42 14.95 3.53
N SER A 55 8.33 14.25 3.85
CA SER A 55 7.29 14.77 4.73
C SER A 55 7.90 15.14 6.09
N PRO A 56 7.47 16.22 6.75
CA PRO A 56 7.89 16.53 8.12
C PRO A 56 7.50 15.42 9.13
N PHE A 57 6.58 14.53 8.75
CA PHE A 57 6.13 13.41 9.57
C PHE A 57 6.88 12.10 9.29
N ARG A 58 7.83 12.10 8.34
CA ARG A 58 8.55 10.91 7.87
C ARG A 58 9.36 10.22 8.97
N ASP A 59 9.85 11.00 9.94
CA ASP A 59 10.75 10.52 10.99
C ASP A 59 10.05 10.32 12.34
N ARG A 60 8.71 10.18 12.34
CA ARG A 60 7.95 9.71 13.50
C ARG A 60 8.51 8.40 14.04
N SER A 61 8.48 8.25 15.36
CA SER A 61 8.88 7.01 16.02
C SER A 61 7.97 5.84 15.62
N VAL A 62 8.44 4.61 15.84
CA VAL A 62 7.64 3.41 15.58
C VAL A 62 6.38 3.42 16.45
N GLU A 63 6.53 3.81 17.72
CA GLU A 63 5.47 3.87 18.72
C GLU A 63 4.37 4.86 18.30
N GLU A 64 4.75 6.06 17.87
CA GLU A 64 3.79 7.05 17.35
C GLU A 64 3.07 6.54 16.11
N ASN A 65 3.79 5.96 15.15
CA ASN A 65 3.17 5.45 13.92
C ASN A 65 2.17 4.32 14.22
N LEU A 66 2.49 3.43 15.16
CA LEU A 66 1.58 2.36 15.59
C LEU A 66 0.33 2.92 16.28
N ASP A 67 0.47 3.90 17.18
CA ASP A 67 -0.67 4.57 17.81
C ASP A 67 -1.59 5.20 16.76
N TRP A 68 -1.02 6.06 15.90
CA TRP A 68 -1.78 6.76 14.88
C TRP A 68 -2.48 5.80 13.91
N PHE A 69 -1.79 4.75 13.46
CA PHE A 69 -2.36 3.80 12.51
C PHE A 69 -3.51 2.98 13.14
N ASN A 70 -3.38 2.59 14.42
CA ASN A 70 -4.48 1.93 15.15
C ASN A 70 -5.69 2.86 15.34
N ARG A 71 -5.46 4.15 15.61
CA ARG A 71 -6.54 5.14 15.74
C ARG A 71 -7.22 5.44 14.40
N MET A 72 -6.46 5.42 13.30
CA MET A 72 -7.04 5.44 11.94
C MET A 72 -7.95 4.23 11.73
N ARG A 73 -7.49 3.02 12.11
CA ARG A 73 -8.26 1.77 12.02
C ARG A 73 -9.52 1.76 12.88
N ALA A 74 -9.50 2.48 14.01
CA ALA A 74 -10.61 2.66 14.93
C ALA A 74 -11.63 3.73 14.49
N GLY A 75 -11.36 4.46 13.40
CA GLY A 75 -12.29 5.47 12.86
C GLY A 75 -12.25 6.81 13.59
N GLU A 76 -11.16 7.14 14.28
CA GLU A 76 -11.06 8.38 15.07
C GLU A 76 -10.94 9.64 14.19
N PHE A 77 -10.51 9.50 12.93
CA PHE A 77 -10.26 10.63 12.03
C PHE A 77 -11.18 10.60 10.82
N PRO A 78 -11.57 11.76 10.24
CA PRO A 78 -12.37 11.80 9.03
C PRO A 78 -11.59 11.37 7.78
N ASP A 79 -12.33 11.14 6.70
CA ASP A 79 -11.77 10.79 5.39
C ASP A 79 -10.70 11.79 4.94
N GLY A 80 -9.56 11.28 4.48
CA GLY A 80 -8.45 12.09 3.99
C GLY A 80 -7.63 12.82 5.06
N ALA A 81 -7.95 12.69 6.35
CA ALA A 81 -7.20 13.35 7.42
C ALA A 81 -5.76 12.87 7.54
N ARG A 82 -5.53 11.57 7.30
CA ARG A 82 -4.22 10.90 7.42
C ARG A 82 -4.13 9.72 6.47
N VAL A 83 -2.91 9.35 6.11
CA VAL A 83 -2.60 8.17 5.29
C VAL A 83 -1.42 7.41 5.87
N LEU A 84 -1.37 6.09 5.65
CA LEU A 84 -0.13 5.33 5.87
C LEU A 84 0.67 5.36 4.58
N ARG A 85 1.97 5.65 4.65
CA ARG A 85 2.91 5.63 3.52
C ARG A 85 4.02 4.62 3.75
N ALA A 86 4.50 3.99 2.69
CA ALA A 86 5.78 3.31 2.70
C ALA A 86 6.91 4.34 2.80
N LYS A 87 8.00 3.99 3.46
CA LYS A 87 9.21 4.81 3.60
C LYS A 87 10.28 4.25 2.66
N ILE A 88 10.40 4.83 1.48
CA ILE A 88 11.28 4.35 0.40
C ILE A 88 12.27 5.47 0.04
N ASP A 89 12.07 6.18 -1.07
CA ASP A 89 12.99 7.20 -1.55
C ASP A 89 12.24 8.33 -2.27
N MET A 90 12.15 9.49 -1.61
CA MET A 90 11.51 10.68 -2.17
C MET A 90 12.27 11.28 -3.37
N ALA A 91 13.54 10.94 -3.56
CA ALA A 91 14.34 11.39 -4.69
C ALA A 91 14.33 10.41 -5.88
N SER A 92 13.64 9.27 -5.77
CA SER A 92 13.63 8.24 -6.81
C SER A 92 13.15 8.80 -8.17
N PRO A 93 13.77 8.42 -9.30
CA PRO A 93 13.24 8.74 -10.62
C PRO A 93 11.91 8.04 -10.89
N ASN A 94 11.62 6.93 -10.20
CA ASN A 94 10.33 6.26 -10.26
C ASN A 94 9.36 6.90 -9.25
N MET A 95 8.31 7.55 -9.76
CA MET A 95 7.30 8.21 -8.95
C MET A 95 6.55 7.27 -7.99
N ASN A 96 6.52 5.97 -8.27
CA ASN A 96 5.89 4.95 -7.42
C ASN A 96 6.74 4.62 -6.19
N LEU A 97 8.05 4.90 -6.22
CA LEU A 97 8.95 4.71 -5.09
C LEU A 97 9.07 5.95 -4.20
N ARG A 98 8.36 7.05 -4.53
CA ARG A 98 8.33 8.28 -3.72
C ARG A 98 7.30 8.19 -2.60
N ASP A 99 7.65 7.41 -1.57
CA ASP A 99 6.85 7.11 -0.37
C ASP A 99 5.35 6.88 -0.70
N PRO A 100 5.01 5.82 -1.46
CA PRO A 100 3.64 5.59 -1.91
C PRO A 100 2.68 5.37 -0.73
N ILE A 101 1.44 5.82 -0.90
CA ILE A 101 0.37 5.62 0.08
C ILE A 101 -0.02 4.15 0.10
N MET A 102 0.01 3.52 1.27
CA MET A 102 -0.44 2.15 1.50
C MET A 102 -1.90 2.09 1.96
N TYR A 103 -2.33 2.99 2.84
CA TYR A 103 -3.71 3.03 3.37
C TYR A 103 -4.30 4.44 3.35
N ARG A 104 -5.62 4.50 3.14
CA ARG A 104 -6.41 5.73 3.29
C ARG A 104 -7.62 5.49 4.18
N ILE A 105 -8.02 6.53 4.90
CA ILE A 105 -9.27 6.54 5.64
C ILE A 105 -10.43 6.80 4.68
N ARG A 106 -11.45 5.94 4.76
CA ARG A 106 -12.71 6.08 4.04
C ARG A 106 -13.84 5.43 4.83
N HIS A 107 -14.81 6.21 5.29
CA HIS A 107 -16.01 5.70 5.95
C HIS A 107 -17.06 5.32 4.91
N ALA A 108 -16.98 4.09 4.42
CA ALA A 108 -17.91 3.54 3.44
C ALA A 108 -18.18 2.06 3.72
N HIS A 109 -19.43 1.65 3.52
CA HIS A 109 -19.85 0.26 3.64
C HIS A 109 -19.22 -0.58 2.52
N HIS A 110 -18.47 -1.63 2.88
CA HIS A 110 -17.83 -2.52 1.91
C HIS A 110 -18.68 -3.78 1.67
N HIS A 111 -18.91 -4.13 0.40
CA HIS A 111 -19.85 -5.19 0.04
C HIS A 111 -19.52 -6.59 0.60
N GLN A 112 -18.25 -6.90 0.91
CA GLN A 112 -17.86 -8.17 1.58
C GLN A 112 -17.67 -8.06 3.09
N THR A 113 -17.27 -6.89 3.59
CA THR A 113 -16.78 -6.73 4.97
C THR A 113 -17.64 -5.79 5.81
N GLY A 114 -18.74 -5.29 5.25
CA GLY A 114 -19.63 -4.31 5.87
C GLY A 114 -18.87 -3.10 6.38
N ASP A 115 -19.18 -2.71 7.61
CA ASP A 115 -18.56 -1.58 8.31
C ASP A 115 -17.41 -2.00 9.23
N LYS A 116 -16.86 -3.22 9.05
CA LYS A 116 -15.69 -3.70 9.82
C LYS A 116 -14.49 -2.79 9.62
N TRP A 117 -14.33 -2.15 8.46
CA TRP A 117 -13.15 -1.37 8.07
C TRP A 117 -13.49 0.07 7.70
N CYS A 118 -12.71 1.02 8.20
CA CYS A 118 -12.72 2.44 7.80
C CYS A 118 -11.38 2.91 7.21
N ILE A 119 -10.41 2.00 7.11
CA ILE A 119 -9.17 2.19 6.36
C ILE A 119 -9.07 1.11 5.29
N TYR A 120 -8.66 1.50 4.10
CA TYR A 120 -8.60 0.60 2.95
C TYR A 120 -7.20 0.66 2.31
N PRO A 121 -6.63 -0.51 1.99
CA PRO A 121 -5.32 -0.58 1.34
C PRO A 121 -5.41 -0.09 -0.11
N ASN A 122 -4.32 0.49 -0.61
CA ASN A 122 -4.23 0.88 -2.02
C ASN A 122 -3.94 -0.33 -2.91
N TYR A 123 -4.03 -0.13 -4.23
CA TYR A 123 -3.74 -1.15 -5.23
C TYR A 123 -2.36 -1.78 -5.04
N ASP A 124 -1.30 -0.97 -5.01
CA ASP A 124 0.08 -1.49 -5.01
C ASP A 124 0.43 -2.31 -3.76
N PHE A 125 -0.11 -1.94 -2.59
CA PHE A 125 0.08 -2.71 -1.36
C PHE A 125 -0.83 -3.94 -1.27
N THR A 126 -1.87 -4.01 -2.10
CA THR A 126 -2.80 -5.15 -2.09
C THR A 126 -2.38 -6.21 -3.10
N HIS A 127 -1.90 -5.80 -4.28
CA HIS A 127 -1.76 -6.67 -5.44
C HIS A 127 -0.72 -7.78 -5.24
N GLY A 128 0.54 -7.44 -5.03
CA GLY A 128 1.61 -8.44 -4.85
C GLY A 128 1.46 -9.27 -3.58
N GLN A 129 0.92 -8.68 -2.52
CA GLN A 129 0.57 -9.36 -1.28
C GLN A 129 -0.51 -10.41 -1.50
N SER A 130 -1.55 -10.10 -2.29
CA SER A 130 -2.59 -11.07 -2.65
C SER A 130 -2.02 -12.19 -3.50
N ASP A 131 -1.21 -11.85 -4.50
CA ASP A 131 -0.52 -12.83 -5.35
C ASP A 131 0.34 -13.79 -4.52
N ALA A 132 1.09 -13.26 -3.55
CA ALA A 132 1.91 -14.07 -2.65
C ALA A 132 1.06 -15.00 -1.77
N ILE A 133 -0.02 -14.49 -1.16
CA ILE A 133 -0.95 -15.31 -0.35
C ILE A 133 -1.56 -16.45 -1.18
N GLU A 134 -1.84 -16.20 -2.46
CA GLU A 134 -2.49 -17.16 -3.36
C GLU A 134 -1.51 -18.12 -4.05
N GLY A 135 -0.19 -17.94 -3.87
CA GLY A 135 0.83 -18.75 -4.52
C GLY A 135 0.89 -18.54 -6.04
N ILE A 136 0.58 -17.32 -6.49
CA ILE A 136 0.74 -16.95 -7.89
C ILE A 136 2.23 -17.03 -8.25
N THR A 137 2.52 -17.55 -9.45
CA THR A 137 3.90 -17.61 -9.95
C THR A 137 4.17 -16.52 -10.98
N HIS A 138 3.18 -16.26 -11.85
CA HIS A 138 3.25 -15.29 -12.94
C HIS A 138 2.07 -14.35 -12.82
N SER A 139 2.30 -13.16 -12.26
CA SER A 139 1.29 -12.10 -12.16
C SER A 139 1.29 -11.30 -13.46
N ILE A 140 0.28 -11.52 -14.30
CA ILE A 140 0.23 -10.97 -15.66
C ILE A 140 -0.69 -9.75 -15.67
N CYS A 141 -0.15 -8.58 -16.02
CA CYS A 141 -0.88 -7.31 -16.12
C CYS A 141 -0.54 -6.55 -17.40
N THR A 142 -1.07 -5.34 -17.58
CA THR A 142 -0.83 -4.54 -18.78
C THR A 142 0.34 -3.56 -18.61
N LEU A 143 0.89 -3.05 -19.71
CA LEU A 143 2.05 -2.14 -19.73
C LEU A 143 1.89 -0.87 -18.87
N GLU A 144 0.66 -0.43 -18.58
CA GLU A 144 0.40 0.69 -17.66
C GLU A 144 0.99 0.46 -16.25
N PHE A 145 1.19 -0.80 -15.85
CA PHE A 145 1.73 -1.19 -14.55
C PHE A 145 3.23 -1.55 -14.57
N GLU A 146 3.93 -1.40 -15.70
CA GLU A 146 5.36 -1.69 -15.78
C GLU A 146 6.16 -0.84 -14.77
N SER A 147 5.82 0.45 -14.65
CA SER A 147 6.46 1.36 -13.69
C SER A 147 6.12 1.03 -12.22
N HIS A 148 5.12 0.19 -11.97
CA HIS A 148 4.71 -0.25 -10.64
C HIS A 148 5.49 -1.49 -10.17
N ARG A 149 6.08 -2.27 -11.09
CA ARG A 149 6.85 -3.49 -10.76
C ARG A 149 7.93 -3.26 -9.70
N PRO A 150 8.74 -2.18 -9.72
CA PRO A 150 9.72 -1.95 -8.66
C PRO A 150 9.11 -1.78 -7.27
N LEU A 151 7.90 -1.23 -7.17
CA LEU A 151 7.18 -1.12 -5.90
C LEU A 151 6.58 -2.47 -5.47
N TYR A 152 6.04 -3.23 -6.42
CA TYR A 152 5.58 -4.60 -6.21
C TYR A 152 6.70 -5.47 -5.61
N GLU A 153 7.89 -5.45 -6.24
CA GLU A 153 9.08 -6.17 -5.77
C GLU A 153 9.54 -5.67 -4.40
N TRP A 154 9.59 -4.34 -4.19
CA TRP A 154 10.00 -3.77 -2.89
C TRP A 154 9.14 -4.27 -1.73
N PHE A 155 7.84 -4.41 -1.95
CA PHE A 155 6.92 -4.93 -0.94
C PHE A 155 7.18 -6.41 -0.62
N LEU A 156 7.36 -7.25 -1.64
CA LEU A 156 7.67 -8.67 -1.47
C LEU A 156 9.00 -8.89 -0.77
N ASP A 157 10.02 -8.07 -1.06
CA ASP A 157 11.33 -8.11 -0.42
C ASP A 157 11.30 -7.57 1.02
N SER A 158 10.33 -6.71 1.33
CA SER A 158 10.25 -6.04 2.63
C SER A 158 9.36 -6.74 3.65
N LEU A 159 8.64 -7.78 3.25
CA LEU A 159 7.67 -8.49 4.07
C LEU A 159 7.97 -9.99 4.14
N PRO A 160 7.59 -10.66 5.25
CA PRO A 160 7.68 -12.11 5.36
C PRO A 160 6.50 -12.77 4.62
N VAL A 161 6.43 -12.55 3.31
CA VAL A 161 5.39 -13.15 2.45
C VAL A 161 5.67 -14.64 2.24
N PRO A 162 4.63 -15.47 2.04
CA PRO A 162 4.81 -16.92 1.88
C PRO A 162 5.45 -17.30 0.54
N GLU A 163 5.25 -16.48 -0.50
CA GLU A 163 5.74 -16.72 -1.86
C GLU A 163 6.19 -15.40 -2.51
N HIS A 164 7.06 -15.50 -3.52
CA HIS A 164 7.57 -14.36 -4.30
C HIS A 164 7.11 -14.43 -5.77
N PRO A 165 5.85 -14.06 -6.05
CA PRO A 165 5.33 -13.97 -7.42
C PRO A 165 6.14 -12.97 -8.26
N ARG A 166 6.19 -13.20 -9.57
CA ARG A 166 6.82 -12.27 -10.50
C ARG A 166 5.79 -11.61 -11.42
N GLN A 167 5.87 -10.28 -11.53
CA GLN A 167 5.05 -9.51 -12.46
C GLN A 167 5.60 -9.55 -13.90
N TYR A 168 4.71 -9.73 -14.87
CA TYR A 168 4.97 -9.64 -16.30
C TYR A 168 3.89 -8.80 -16.99
N GLU A 169 4.30 -7.93 -17.91
CA GLU A 169 3.40 -6.99 -18.58
C GLU A 169 3.23 -7.29 -20.07
N PHE A 170 2.04 -7.03 -20.61
CA PHE A 170 1.74 -7.11 -22.05
C PHE A 170 0.92 -5.91 -22.54
N SER A 171 0.88 -5.66 -23.85
CA SER A 171 0.08 -4.57 -24.44
C SER A 171 -1.42 -4.91 -24.41
N ARG A 172 -2.27 -3.94 -24.02
CA ARG A 172 -3.73 -4.09 -23.88
C ARG A 172 -4.47 -4.50 -25.15
#